data_AF-I2QNP7-F1
#
_entry.id   AF-I2QNP7-F1
#
_cell.length_a   1.000
_cell.length_b   1.000
_cell.length_c   1.000
_cell.angle_alpha   90.00
_cell.angle_beta   90.00
_cell.angle_gamma   90.00
#
_symmetry.space_group_name_H-M   'P 1'
#
loop_
_entity.id
_entity.type
_entity.pdbx_description
1 polymer ?
#
loop_
_entity_poly.entity_id
_entity_poly.type
_entity_poly.pdbx_seq_one_letter_code
_entity_poly.pdbx_strand_id
1 'polypeptide(L)' 'MSKAMELIVAGYVKVRDRRALTDLLAHRRKVLAQLQAVSGISPENAVRAIQDELALIEAGLEELKPPPGSLPENEWS' A
#
# COMPACT_ATOMS: atom_id res chain seq x y z
N MET A 1 -8.25 -0.90 11.46
CA MET A 1 -6.98 -1.58 11.13
C MET A 1 -7.14 -3.09 11.04
N SER A 2 -6.75 -3.69 9.90
CA SER A 2 -6.81 -5.14 9.65
C SER A 2 -5.46 -5.79 9.96
N LYS A 3 -5.42 -6.67 10.97
CA LYS A 3 -4.19 -7.41 11.32
C LYS A 3 -3.64 -8.25 10.15
N ALA A 4 -4.52 -8.69 9.27
CA ALA A 4 -4.14 -9.43 8.07
C ALA A 4 -3.32 -8.55 7.09
N MET A 5 -3.70 -7.29 6.91
CA MET A 5 -2.97 -6.38 6.01
C MET A 5 -1.54 -6.14 6.50
N GLU A 6 -1.36 -5.90 7.80
CA GLU A 6 -0.04 -5.76 8.42
C GLU A 6 0.87 -6.97 8.12
N LEU A 7 0.35 -8.19 8.27
CA LEU A 7 1.10 -9.42 8.03
C LEU A 7 1.46 -9.60 6.55
N ILE A 8 0.56 -9.23 5.63
CA ILE A 8 0.81 -9.28 4.19
C ILE A 8 1.92 -8.30 3.82
N VAL A 9 1.83 -7.04 4.27
CA VAL A 9 2.85 -6.01 4.01
C VAL A 9 4.19 -6.43 4.59
N ALA A 10 4.22 -6.87 5.86
CA ALA A 10 5.44 -7.34 6.50
C ALA A 10 6.08 -8.52 5.75
N GLY A 11 5.27 -9.42 5.18
CA GLY A 11 5.73 -10.51 4.33
C GLY A 11 6.47 -10.00 3.09
N TYR A 12 5.89 -9.06 2.36
CA TYR A 12 6.51 -8.49 1.15
C TYR A 12 7.75 -7.65 1.46
N VAL A 13 7.74 -6.87 2.55
CA VAL A 13 8.92 -6.11 3.01
C VAL A 13 10.06 -7.08 3.34
N LYS A 14 9.78 -8.18 4.05
CA LYS A 14 10.78 -9.18 4.43
C LYS A 14 11.47 -9.80 3.21
N VAL A 15 10.76 -10.02 2.11
CA VAL A 15 11.33 -10.53 0.85
C VAL A 15 11.78 -9.43 -0.10
N ARG A 16 11.71 -8.16 0.31
CA ARG A 16 12.03 -6.95 -0.47
C ARG A 16 11.29 -6.87 -1.82
N ASP A 17 10.07 -7.41 -1.87
CA ASP A 17 9.25 -7.39 -3.08
C ASP A 17 8.49 -6.06 -3.21
N ARG A 18 9.24 -5.04 -3.65
CA ARG A 18 8.70 -3.70 -3.91
C ARG A 18 7.62 -3.72 -4.99
N ARG A 19 7.73 -4.60 -5.98
CA ARG A 19 6.77 -4.70 -7.08
C ARG A 19 5.42 -5.17 -6.56
N ALA A 20 5.39 -6.24 -5.77
CA ALA A 20 4.15 -6.73 -5.17
C ALA A 20 3.48 -5.69 -4.26
N LEU A 21 4.25 -4.94 -3.47
CA LEU A 21 3.71 -3.83 -2.66
C LEU A 21 3.14 -2.69 -3.53
N THR A 22 3.80 -2.37 -4.65
CA THR A 22 3.32 -1.34 -5.59
C THR A 22 2.02 -1.77 -6.27
N ASP A 23 1.94 -3.03 -6.70
CA ASP A 23 0.73 -3.60 -7.32
C ASP A 23 -0.42 -3.65 -6.30
N LEU A 24 -0.12 -4.03 -5.05
CA LEU A 24 -1.08 -4.02 -3.95
C LEU A 24 -1.59 -2.59 -3.67
N LEU A 25 -0.70 -1.59 -3.65
CA LEU A 25 -1.06 -0.18 -3.47
C LEU A 25 -2.01 0.30 -4.58
N ALA A 26 -1.66 0.01 -5.84
CA ALA A 26 -2.48 0.38 -7.00
C ALA A 26 -3.87 -0.25 -6.93
N HIS A 27 -3.95 -1.54 -6.57
CA HIS A 27 -5.21 -2.23 -6.37
C HIS A 27 -6.05 -1.57 -5.28
N ARG A 28 -5.47 -1.26 -4.11
CA ARG A 28 -6.20 -0.64 -2.99
C ARG A 28 -6.70 0.76 -3.31
N ARG A 29 -5.92 1.55 -4.05
CA ARG A 29 -6.36 2.88 -4.55
C ARG A 29 -7.54 2.75 -5.51
N LYS A 30 -7.55 1.75 -6.39
CA LYS A 30 -8.69 1.49 -7.28
C LYS A 30 -9.95 1.15 -6.49
N VAL A 31 -9.86 0.30 -5.46
CA VAL A 31 -11.01 -0.05 -4.62
C VAL A 31 -11.52 1.19 -3.85
N LEU A 32 -10.63 2.03 -3.33
CA LEU A 32 -11.02 3.28 -2.68
C LEU A 32 -11.81 4.19 -3.64
N ALA A 33 -11.31 4.38 -4.86
CA ALA A 33 -11.99 5.19 -5.87
C ALA A 33 -13.38 4.62 -6.23
N GLN A 34 -13.49 3.30 -6.31
CA GLN A 34 -14.78 2.63 -6.53
C GLN A 34 -15.74 2.85 -5.36
N LEU A 35 -15.29 2.71 -4.11
CA LEU A 35 -16.12 2.96 -2.92
C LEU A 35 -16.61 4.40 -2.84
N GLN A 36 -15.75 5.37 -3.17
CA GLN A 36 -16.10 6.79 -3.18
C GLN A 36 -17.07 7.15 -4.31
N ALA A 37 -17.12 6.36 -5.38
CA ALA A 37 -18.06 6.54 -6.48
C ALA A 37 -19.46 5.95 -6.20
N VAL A 38 -19.62 5.11 -5.16
CA VAL A 38 -20.92 4.54 -4.79
C VAL A 38 -21.77 5.60 -4.10
N SER A 39 -22.92 5.93 -4.70
CA SER A 39 -23.96 6.75 -4.09
C SER A 39 -25.07 5.88 -3.48
N GLY A 40 -25.57 6.23 -2.29
CA GLY A 40 -26.77 5.60 -1.69
C GLY A 40 -26.50 4.57 -0.59
N ILE A 41 -25.24 4.35 -0.23
CA ILE A 41 -24.81 3.64 0.99
C ILE A 41 -23.91 4.61 1.75
N SER A 42 -23.76 4.40 3.07
CA SER A 42 -22.80 5.08 3.95
C SER A 42 -21.47 4.27 3.93
N PRO A 43 -20.49 4.56 3.05
CA PRO A 43 -19.31 3.71 2.87
C PRO A 43 -18.15 4.13 3.78
N GLU A 44 -18.36 5.05 4.74
CA GLU A 44 -17.31 5.76 5.47
C GLU A 44 -16.41 4.80 6.24
N ASN A 45 -16.99 3.76 6.85
CA ASN A 45 -16.22 2.74 7.55
C ASN A 45 -15.33 1.93 6.60
N ALA A 46 -15.82 1.61 5.41
CA ALA A 46 -15.05 0.88 4.40
C ALA A 46 -13.95 1.77 3.79
N VAL A 47 -14.27 3.04 3.51
CA VAL A 47 -13.31 4.06 3.08
C VAL A 47 -12.19 4.20 4.10
N ARG A 48 -12.53 4.33 5.39
CA ARG A 48 -11.55 4.46 6.46
C ARG A 48 -10.67 3.22 6.57
N ALA A 49 -11.26 2.03 6.49
CA ALA A 49 -10.50 0.79 6.51
C ALA A 49 -9.48 0.73 5.36
N ILE A 50 -9.86 1.12 4.14
CA ILE A 50 -8.91 1.13 3.01
C ILE A 50 -7.86 2.23 3.17
N GLN A 51 -8.19 3.39 3.72
CA GLN A 51 -7.19 4.42 4.02
C GLN A 51 -6.14 3.94 5.02
N ASP A 52 -6.55 3.24 6.08
CA ASP A 52 -5.62 2.61 7.02
C ASP A 52 -4.72 1.57 6.31
N GLU A 53 -5.29 0.75 5.40
CA GLU A 53 -4.53 -0.22 4.61
C GLU A 53 -3.52 0.45 3.68
N LEU A 54 -3.90 1.55 3.01
CA LEU A 54 -3.01 2.31 2.14
C LEU A 54 -1.81 2.85 2.90
N ALA A 55 -2.03 3.41 4.10
CA ALA A 55 -0.95 3.92 4.93
C ALA A 55 0.06 2.83 5.34
N LEU A 56 -0.41 1.62 5.64
CA LEU A 56 0.45 0.48 5.94
C LEU A 56 1.31 0.08 4.73
N ILE A 57 0.72 0.02 3.54
CA ILE A 57 1.43 -0.35 2.31
C ILE A 57 2.47 0.70 1.95
N GLU A 58 2.12 1.99 2.07
CA GLU A 58 3.04 3.10 1.82
C GLU A 58 4.22 3.07 2.80
N ALA A 59 3.98 2.84 4.09
CA ALA A 59 5.05 2.66 5.07
C ALA A 59 5.99 1.49 4.72
N GLY A 60 5.44 0.34 4.32
CA GLY A 60 6.24 -0.80 3.87
C GLY A 60 7.08 -0.50 2.62
N LEU A 61 6.57 0.31 1.69
CA LEU A 61 7.34 0.77 0.53
C LEU A 61 8.48 1.72 0.92
N GLU A 62 8.25 2.61 1.89
CA GLU A 62 9.30 3.50 2.42
C GLU A 62 10.43 2.71 3.09
N GLU A 63 10.13 1.63 3.81
CA GLU A 63 11.15 0.75 4.41
C GLU A 63 12.04 0.06 3.36
N LEU A 64 11.51 -0.15 2.15
CA LEU A 64 12.27 -0.72 1.04
C LEU A 64 13.07 0.33 0.26
N LYS A 65 12.87 1.64 0.51
CA LYS A 65 13.68 2.65 -0.15
C LYS A 65 15.12 2.57 0.36
N PRO A 66 16.10 2.71 -0.54
CA PRO A 66 17.47 2.84 -0.11
C PRO A 66 17.64 4.12 0.75
N PRO A 67 18.54 4.10 1.75
CA PRO A 67 18.78 5.28 2.57
C PRO A 67 19.16 6.48 1.70
N PRO A 68 18.71 7.71 2.07
CA PRO A 68 19.07 8.92 1.34
C PRO A 68 20.59 9.02 1.19
N GLY A 69 21.08 9.07 -0.05
CA GLY A 69 22.52 9.10 -0.37
C GLY A 69 23.12 7.79 -0.91
N SER A 70 22.32 6.72 -1.05
CA SER A 70 22.67 5.56 -1.87
C SER A 70 22.57 5.94 -3.36
N LEU A 71 23.44 5.37 -4.22
CA LEU A 71 23.61 5.67 -5.65
C LEU A 71 22.30 5.85 -6.47
N PRO A 72 22.33 6.62 -7.58
CA PRO A 72 21.14 7.00 -8.34
C PRO A 72 20.26 5.82 -8.79
N GLU A 73 18.95 6.09 -8.90
CA GLU A 73 17.89 5.12 -9.22
C GLU A 73 18.02 4.40 -10.58
N ASN A 74 19.04 4.72 -11.39
CA ASN A 74 19.22 4.25 -12.75
C ASN A 74 19.74 2.80 -12.89
N GLU A 75 20.05 2.11 -11.79
CA GLU A 75 20.59 0.73 -11.82
C GLU A 75 19.56 -0.36 -11.52
N TRP A 76 18.29 0.00 -11.30
CA TRP A 76 17.21 -0.95 -10.99
C TRP A 76 16.21 -1.05 -12.14
N SER A 77 16.65 -1.56 -13.30
CA SER A 77 15.76 -1.97 -14.42
C SER A 77 15.65 -3.49 -14.52
#